data_AF-A0A1Q7T781-F1
#
_entry.id   AF-A0A1Q7T781-F1
#
_cell.length_a   1.000
_cell.length_b   1.000
_cell.length_c   1.000
_cell.angle_alpha   90.00
_cell.angle_beta   90.00
_cell.angle_gamma   90.00
#
_symmetry.space_group_name_H-M   'P 1'
#
loop_
_entity.id
_entity.type
_entity.pdbx_description
1 polymer ?
#
loop_
_entity_poly.entity_id
_entity_poly.type
_entity_poly.pdbx_seq_one_letter_code
_entity_poly.pdbx_strand_id
1 'polypeptide(L)'
;MLYYLLVPLAKDHILFNVFRYLTFRSFMALISALVISLIVGPWLIRRLRRMQHGTETLREDTPEHHRISKKGTPTMGGVIILCAILGSTFLWANLANRYVWVAMLAVAGYGLIGMWDDWTKIRTRRGIPARGKLAAQVILALALLQIVYWQPADVWQPVLAIPFFKGWLLHLGAMWFLFAMLVIIGASNAVNLTDGLDGLAIGPIVMAGAAFGVIAYLTGNFRAADYLKILNVRGAGELSVFCGALIGAAIGFLWFNCHPAEVFMGDAGSLALGAAIGMLAVLTKAELLLPLIGGLYVVEAVSVIVQVASF
;
A
#
# COMPACT_ATOMS: atom_id res chain seq x y z
N MET A 1 -15.99 -5.68 -9.82
CA MET A 1 -17.34 -6.28 -9.89
C MET A 1 -18.33 -5.35 -10.60
N LEU A 2 -18.44 -4.08 -10.21
CA LEU A 2 -19.31 -3.09 -10.87
C LEU A 2 -18.88 -2.78 -12.30
N TYR A 3 -17.58 -2.83 -12.58
CA TYR A 3 -17.05 -2.72 -13.96
C TYR A 3 -17.74 -3.71 -14.92
N TYR A 4 -17.83 -4.99 -14.54
CA TYR A 4 -18.44 -6.02 -15.37
C TYR A 4 -19.97 -5.92 -15.46
N LEU A 5 -20.61 -5.35 -14.44
CA LEU A 5 -22.06 -5.19 -14.41
C LEU A 5 -22.50 -3.98 -15.26
N LEU A 6 -21.80 -2.86 -15.13
CA LEU A 6 -22.25 -1.56 -15.65
C LEU A 6 -21.73 -1.27 -17.06
N VAL A 7 -20.52 -1.72 -17.41
CA VAL A 7 -19.96 -1.46 -18.75
C VAL A 7 -20.79 -2.09 -19.88
N PRO A 8 -21.34 -3.32 -19.76
CA PRO A 8 -22.19 -3.88 -20.81
C PRO A 8 -23.46 -3.06 -21.09
N LEU A 9 -24.04 -2.44 -20.05
CA LEU A 9 -25.23 -1.59 -20.16
C LEU A 9 -24.99 -0.29 -20.93
N ALA A 10 -23.72 0.06 -21.18
CA ALA A 10 -23.37 1.20 -22.03
C ALA A 10 -23.81 1.02 -23.50
N LYS A 11 -24.10 -0.23 -23.92
CA LYS A 11 -24.68 -0.51 -25.24
C LYS A 11 -26.10 0.03 -25.36
N ASP A 12 -26.85 -0.01 -24.25
CA ASP A 12 -28.27 0.35 -24.23
C ASP A 12 -28.48 1.79 -23.72
N HIS A 13 -27.61 2.29 -22.84
CA HIS A 13 -27.68 3.65 -22.32
C HIS A 13 -26.30 4.33 -22.24
N ILE A 14 -26.17 5.49 -22.90
CA ILE A 14 -24.92 6.27 -23.00
C ILE A 14 -24.32 6.65 -21.64
N LEU A 15 -25.16 6.81 -20.60
CA LEU A 15 -24.72 7.15 -19.24
C LEU A 15 -23.69 6.16 -18.70
N PHE A 16 -23.83 4.86 -18.99
CA PHE A 16 -22.92 3.84 -18.46
C PHE A 16 -21.55 3.81 -19.16
N ASN A 17 -21.37 4.59 -20.24
CA ASN A 17 -20.05 4.71 -20.89
C ASN A 17 -19.00 5.33 -19.95
N VAL A 18 -19.43 6.12 -18.95
CA VAL A 18 -18.56 6.74 -17.95
C VAL A 18 -17.73 5.70 -17.17
N PHE A 19 -18.26 4.49 -16.96
CA PHE A 19 -17.60 3.41 -16.23
C PHE A 19 -16.43 2.78 -16.99
N ARG A 20 -16.23 3.12 -18.27
CA ARG A 20 -15.07 2.67 -19.05
C ARG A 20 -13.82 3.49 -18.75
N TYR A 21 -13.98 4.76 -18.37
CA TYR A 21 -12.86 5.67 -18.15
C TYR A 21 -12.13 5.35 -16.84
N LEU A 22 -10.81 5.19 -16.93
CA LEU A 22 -9.95 4.95 -15.76
C LEU A 22 -10.05 6.10 -14.76
N THR A 23 -10.03 7.35 -15.22
CA THR A 23 -10.10 8.54 -14.37
C THR A 23 -11.35 8.56 -13.50
N PHE A 24 -12.52 8.29 -14.09
CA PHE A 24 -13.78 8.20 -13.36
C PHE A 24 -13.75 7.06 -12.34
N ARG A 25 -13.31 5.86 -12.75
CA ARG A 25 -13.21 4.70 -11.86
C ARG A 25 -12.25 4.93 -10.70
N SER A 26 -11.10 5.57 -10.93
CA SER A 26 -10.15 5.92 -9.87
C SER A 26 -10.73 6.91 -8.88
N PHE A 27 -11.46 7.92 -9.36
CA PHE A 27 -12.13 8.88 -8.48
C PHE A 27 -13.24 8.24 -7.65
N MET A 28 -14.06 7.38 -8.27
CA MET A 28 -15.09 6.63 -7.56
C MET A 28 -14.51 5.61 -6.57
N ALA A 29 -13.36 5.02 -6.89
CA ALA A 29 -12.63 4.16 -5.96
C ALA A 29 -12.15 4.95 -4.73
N LEU A 30 -11.66 6.18 -4.92
CA LEU A 30 -11.31 7.08 -3.83
C LEU A 30 -12.53 7.38 -2.94
N ILE A 31 -13.63 7.86 -3.53
CA ILE A 31 -14.84 8.20 -2.76
C ILE A 31 -15.37 6.97 -2.01
N SER A 32 -15.49 5.83 -2.68
CA SER A 32 -16.01 4.62 -2.04
C SER A 32 -15.10 4.10 -0.94
N ALA A 33 -13.77 4.15 -1.08
CA ALA A 33 -12.84 3.77 -0.02
C ALA A 33 -12.94 4.72 1.19
N LEU A 34 -13.07 6.03 0.95
CA LEU A 34 -13.30 7.02 2.00
C LEU A 34 -14.60 6.72 2.76
N VAL A 35 -15.70 6.50 2.04
CA VAL A 35 -17.01 6.19 2.64
C VAL A 35 -16.96 4.87 3.42
N ILE A 36 -16.34 3.82 2.86
CA ILE A 36 -16.16 2.54 3.58
C ILE A 36 -15.38 2.77 4.88
N SER A 37 -14.30 3.55 4.83
CA SER A 37 -13.49 3.86 6.01
C SER A 37 -14.29 4.60 7.09
N LEU A 38 -15.07 5.62 6.71
CA LEU A 38 -15.90 6.40 7.63
C LEU A 38 -17.07 5.60 8.23
N ILE A 39 -17.63 4.64 7.49
CA ILE A 39 -18.71 3.77 7.99
C ILE A 39 -18.16 2.66 8.89
N VAL A 40 -17.11 1.98 8.47
CA VAL A 40 -16.53 0.84 9.19
C VAL A 40 -15.73 1.30 10.42
N GLY A 41 -15.08 2.47 10.33
CA GLY A 41 -14.20 3.02 11.35
C GLY A 41 -14.82 3.06 12.75
N PRO A 42 -15.92 3.79 12.98
CA PRO A 42 -16.52 3.92 14.32
C PRO A 42 -16.92 2.57 14.93
N TRP A 43 -17.42 1.64 14.11
CA TRP A 43 -17.77 0.31 14.58
C TRP A 43 -16.54 -0.49 14.98
N LEU A 44 -15.49 -0.49 14.16
CA LEU A 44 -14.27 -1.24 14.40
C LEU A 44 -13.48 -0.65 15.58
N ILE A 45 -13.38 0.67 15.71
CA ILE A 45 -12.71 1.34 16.84
C ILE A 45 -13.37 0.95 18.16
N ARG A 46 -14.71 0.96 18.22
CA ARG A 46 -15.45 0.49 19.42
C ARG A 46 -15.15 -0.98 19.73
N ARG A 47 -15.03 -1.83 18.71
CA ARG A 47 -14.71 -3.26 18.89
C ARG A 47 -13.28 -3.47 19.39
N LEU A 48 -12.31 -2.78 18.79
CA LEU A 48 -10.89 -2.84 19.18
C LEU A 48 -10.70 -2.33 20.60
N ARG A 49 -11.34 -1.19 20.96
CA ARG A 49 -11.31 -0.66 22.32
C ARG A 49 -11.85 -1.68 23.33
N ARG A 50 -12.94 -2.38 22.99
CA ARG A 50 -13.48 -3.47 23.82
C ARG A 50 -12.53 -4.66 24.01
N MET A 51 -11.82 -5.03 22.95
CA MET A 51 -10.88 -6.17 22.96
C MET A 51 -9.57 -5.86 23.68
N GLN A 52 -9.15 -4.60 23.68
CA GLN A 52 -7.86 -4.14 24.23
C GLN A 52 -7.99 -3.41 25.58
N HIS A 53 -9.19 -3.38 26.18
CA HIS A 53 -9.36 -2.81 27.51
C HIS A 53 -8.42 -3.49 28.51
N GLY A 54 -7.57 -2.69 29.18
CA GLY A 54 -6.63 -3.15 30.20
C GLY A 54 -5.26 -3.63 29.68
N THR A 55 -4.99 -3.57 28.37
CA THR A 55 -3.65 -3.83 27.82
C THR A 55 -2.94 -2.50 27.53
N GLU A 56 -1.85 -2.24 28.25
CA GLU A 56 -0.91 -1.18 27.87
C GLU A 56 -0.10 -1.70 26.67
N THR A 57 -0.46 -1.27 25.46
CA THR A 57 0.20 -1.68 24.20
C THR A 57 1.37 -0.75 23.82
N LEU A 58 1.71 0.22 24.68
CA LEU A 58 2.78 1.18 24.42
C LEU A 58 4.15 0.52 24.65
N ARG A 59 5.06 0.72 23.69
CA ARG A 59 6.48 0.32 23.79
C ARG A 59 7.10 1.00 25.01
N GLU A 60 7.86 0.25 25.81
CA GLU A 60 8.60 0.77 26.97
C GLU A 60 9.55 1.93 26.58
N ASP A 61 10.08 1.91 25.36
CA ASP A 61 10.99 2.92 24.80
C ASP A 61 10.32 4.24 24.36
N THR A 62 9.02 4.42 24.57
CA THR A 62 8.30 5.65 24.17
C THR A 62 8.48 6.74 25.24
N PRO A 63 8.90 7.99 24.90
CA PRO A 63 9.10 9.06 25.88
C PRO A 63 7.89 9.28 26.80
N GLU A 64 8.11 9.48 28.10
CA GLU A 64 7.05 9.48 29.13
C GLU A 64 5.91 10.46 28.84
N HIS A 65 6.19 11.65 28.30
CA HIS A 65 5.18 12.63 27.91
C HIS A 65 4.23 12.13 26.81
N HIS A 66 4.70 11.31 25.88
CA HIS A 66 3.87 10.69 24.83
C HIS A 66 3.10 9.46 25.34
N ARG A 67 3.61 8.81 26.41
CA ARG A 67 2.97 7.64 27.01
C ARG A 67 1.71 8.00 27.80
N ILE A 68 1.71 9.18 28.44
CA ILE A 68 0.58 9.67 29.25
C ILE A 68 -0.58 10.14 28.36
N SER A 69 -0.30 10.85 27.25
CA SER A 69 -1.32 11.35 26.32
C SER A 69 -1.96 10.26 25.44
N LYS A 70 -1.25 9.15 25.19
CA LYS A 70 -1.70 8.03 24.34
C LYS A 70 -2.36 6.88 25.09
N LYS A 71 -2.63 7.05 26.39
CA LYS A 71 -3.19 6.00 27.24
C LYS A 71 -4.66 5.71 26.85
N GLY A 72 -4.93 4.51 26.34
CA GLY A 72 -6.29 4.03 26.02
C GLY A 72 -6.70 4.06 24.55
N THR A 73 -5.82 4.52 23.65
CA THR A 73 -6.07 4.47 22.20
C THR A 73 -5.78 3.06 21.66
N PRO A 74 -6.74 2.37 21.03
CA PRO A 74 -6.53 1.01 20.52
C PRO A 74 -5.59 0.98 19.31
N THR A 75 -4.88 -0.14 19.13
CA THR A 75 -4.07 -0.47 17.94
C THR A 75 -4.83 -1.40 16.97
N MET A 76 -4.26 -1.71 15.81
CA MET A 76 -4.86 -2.46 14.68
C MET A 76 -5.89 -1.69 13.85
N GLY A 77 -5.84 -0.37 13.87
CA GLY A 77 -6.66 0.48 13.00
C GLY A 77 -6.43 0.26 11.51
N GLY A 78 -5.28 -0.31 11.13
CA GLY A 78 -4.95 -0.75 9.77
C GLY A 78 -6.00 -1.63 9.12
N VAL A 79 -6.80 -2.38 9.90
CA VAL A 79 -7.91 -3.19 9.37
C VAL A 79 -8.96 -2.32 8.65
N ILE A 80 -9.21 -1.09 9.12
CA ILE A 80 -10.10 -0.13 8.43
C ILE A 80 -9.56 0.16 7.02
N ILE A 81 -8.26 0.43 6.92
CA ILE A 81 -7.57 0.72 5.66
C ILE A 81 -7.65 -0.49 4.73
N LEU A 82 -7.35 -1.69 5.22
CA LEU A 82 -7.41 -2.92 4.43
C LEU A 82 -8.82 -3.16 3.85
N CYS A 83 -9.86 -3.07 4.69
CA CYS A 83 -11.23 -3.25 4.25
C CYS A 83 -11.63 -2.21 3.18
N ALA A 84 -11.25 -0.94 3.37
CA ALA A 84 -11.55 0.13 2.44
C ALA A 84 -10.83 -0.04 1.09
N ILE A 85 -9.53 -0.33 1.09
CA ILE A 85 -8.73 -0.55 -0.14
C ILE A 85 -9.27 -1.75 -0.92
N LEU A 86 -9.39 -2.90 -0.25
CA LEU A 86 -9.79 -4.15 -0.89
C LEU A 86 -11.24 -4.07 -1.39
N GLY A 87 -12.16 -3.56 -0.57
CA GLY A 87 -13.57 -3.41 -0.93
C GLY A 87 -13.75 -2.47 -2.12
N SER A 88 -13.15 -1.27 -2.07
CA SER A 88 -13.26 -0.29 -3.15
C SER A 88 -12.59 -0.77 -4.44
N THR A 89 -11.38 -1.33 -4.37
CA THR A 89 -10.70 -1.88 -5.55
C THR A 89 -11.52 -3.00 -6.17
N PHE A 90 -12.08 -3.90 -5.36
CA PHE A 90 -12.93 -4.99 -5.85
C PHE A 90 -14.18 -4.48 -6.59
N LEU A 91 -14.76 -3.36 -6.16
CA LEU A 91 -15.90 -2.74 -6.81
C LEU A 91 -15.52 -2.19 -8.20
N TRP A 92 -14.47 -1.37 -8.27
CA TRP A 92 -14.20 -0.49 -9.42
C TRP A 92 -13.14 -0.99 -10.40
N ALA A 93 -12.17 -1.78 -9.95
CA ALA A 93 -11.09 -2.25 -10.82
C ALA A 93 -11.54 -3.37 -11.76
N ASN A 94 -10.85 -3.49 -12.90
CA ASN A 94 -11.01 -4.62 -13.81
C ASN A 94 -10.29 -5.85 -13.23
N LEU A 95 -11.06 -6.82 -12.70
CA LEU A 95 -10.53 -8.00 -12.02
C LEU A 95 -9.89 -9.05 -12.96
N ALA A 96 -9.99 -8.88 -14.28
CA ALA A 96 -9.20 -9.67 -15.22
C ALA A 96 -7.73 -9.22 -15.25
N ASN A 97 -7.43 -8.03 -14.72
CA ASN A 97 -6.07 -7.51 -14.68
C ASN A 97 -5.28 -8.15 -13.53
N ARG A 98 -4.21 -8.86 -13.89
CA ARG A 98 -3.35 -9.56 -12.94
C ARG A 98 -2.61 -8.60 -11.98
N TYR A 99 -2.28 -7.38 -12.41
CA TYR A 99 -1.60 -6.40 -11.56
C TYR A 99 -2.48 -5.96 -10.38
N VAL A 100 -3.79 -5.82 -10.61
CA VAL A 100 -4.75 -5.48 -9.55
C VAL A 100 -4.76 -6.57 -8.48
N TRP A 101 -4.79 -7.84 -8.89
CA TRP A 101 -4.72 -8.96 -7.95
C TRP A 101 -3.42 -8.99 -7.16
N VAL A 102 -2.28 -8.79 -7.82
CA VAL A 102 -0.98 -8.76 -7.13
C VAL A 102 -0.93 -7.64 -6.09
N ALA A 103 -1.44 -6.44 -6.42
CA ALA A 103 -1.52 -5.32 -5.49
C ALA A 103 -2.48 -5.61 -4.31
N MET A 104 -3.67 -6.17 -4.59
CA MET A 104 -4.64 -6.55 -3.55
C MET A 104 -4.09 -7.66 -2.64
N LEU A 105 -3.43 -8.68 -3.19
CA LEU A 105 -2.81 -9.77 -2.43
C LEU A 105 -1.61 -9.28 -1.62
N ALA A 106 -0.85 -8.29 -2.12
CA ALA A 106 0.20 -7.64 -1.34
C ALA A 106 -0.37 -6.95 -0.10
N VAL A 107 -1.39 -6.11 -0.28
CA VAL A 107 -2.06 -5.41 0.83
C VAL A 107 -2.67 -6.40 1.82
N ALA A 108 -3.42 -7.38 1.32
CA ALA A 108 -4.05 -8.39 2.16
C ALA A 108 -3.01 -9.24 2.92
N GLY A 109 -1.99 -9.75 2.24
CA GLY A 109 -1.00 -10.65 2.83
C GLY A 109 -0.08 -9.94 3.83
N TYR A 110 0.45 -8.77 3.49
CA TYR A 110 1.25 -7.98 4.45
C TYR A 110 0.39 -7.46 5.61
N GLY A 111 -0.87 -7.12 5.33
CA GLY A 111 -1.86 -6.78 6.35
C GLY A 111 -2.09 -7.93 7.32
N LEU A 112 -2.25 -9.16 6.83
CA LEU A 112 -2.40 -10.36 7.67
C LEU A 112 -1.15 -10.63 8.52
N ILE A 113 0.06 -10.47 7.96
CA ILE A 113 1.31 -10.58 8.73
C ILE A 113 1.33 -9.55 9.86
N GLY A 114 0.97 -8.30 9.56
CA GLY A 114 0.91 -7.23 10.55
C GLY A 114 -0.17 -7.46 11.61
N MET A 115 -1.36 -7.91 11.21
CA MET A 115 -2.43 -8.27 12.14
C MET A 115 -2.03 -9.42 13.06
N TRP A 116 -1.32 -10.42 12.54
CA TRP A 116 -0.80 -11.51 13.35
C TRP A 116 0.22 -11.00 14.38
N ASP A 117 1.09 -10.08 13.98
CA ASP A 117 2.05 -9.46 14.89
C ASP A 117 1.37 -8.62 15.98
N ASP A 118 0.46 -7.74 15.60
CA ASP A 118 -0.29 -6.89 16.54
C ASP A 118 -1.12 -7.72 17.53
N TRP A 119 -1.79 -8.77 17.05
CA TRP A 119 -2.53 -9.70 17.91
C TRP A 119 -1.59 -10.38 18.91
N THR A 120 -0.42 -10.83 18.45
CA THR A 120 0.57 -11.48 19.31
C THR A 120 1.07 -10.50 20.38
N LYS A 121 1.38 -9.25 20.01
CA LYS A 121 1.75 -8.18 20.95
C LYS A 121 0.69 -7.96 22.02
N ILE A 122 -0.59 -7.90 21.64
CA ILE A 122 -1.70 -7.72 22.59
C ILE A 122 -1.76 -8.89 23.60
N ARG A 123 -1.53 -10.13 23.15
CA ARG A 123 -1.70 -11.33 23.99
C ARG A 123 -0.50 -11.65 24.87
N THR A 124 0.72 -11.42 24.39
CA THR A 124 1.96 -11.86 25.06
C THR A 124 2.88 -10.72 25.48
N ARG A 125 2.48 -9.46 25.21
CA ARG A 125 3.32 -8.24 25.33
C ARG A 125 4.56 -8.22 24.42
N ARG A 126 4.76 -9.26 23.60
CA ARG A 126 5.89 -9.37 22.65
C ARG A 126 5.34 -9.67 21.26
N GLY A 127 5.94 -9.06 20.24
CA GLY A 127 5.61 -9.38 18.85
C GLY A 127 6.18 -10.71 18.39
N ILE A 128 5.90 -11.06 17.14
CA ILE A 128 6.54 -12.14 16.41
C ILE A 128 8.04 -11.84 16.34
N PRO A 129 8.93 -12.85 16.49
CA PRO A 129 10.36 -12.65 16.32
C PRO A 129 10.66 -12.02 14.95
N ALA A 130 11.55 -11.02 14.94
CA ALA A 130 11.87 -10.26 13.73
C ALA A 130 12.26 -11.13 12.52
N ARG A 131 13.02 -12.21 12.76
CA ARG A 131 13.40 -13.20 11.73
C ARG A 131 12.18 -13.92 11.14
N GLY A 132 11.20 -14.28 11.98
CA GLY A 132 9.97 -14.95 11.53
C GLY A 132 9.07 -14.01 10.72
N LYS A 133 8.95 -12.75 11.17
CA LYS A 133 8.23 -11.70 10.41
C LYS A 133 8.87 -11.45 9.05
N LEU A 134 10.20 -11.28 9.00
CA LEU A 134 10.93 -11.08 7.76
C LEU A 134 10.82 -12.29 6.82
N ALA A 135 10.93 -13.51 7.35
CA ALA A 135 10.75 -14.73 6.55
C ALA A 135 9.35 -14.78 5.90
N ALA A 136 8.29 -14.43 6.64
CA ALA A 136 6.93 -14.36 6.09
C ALA A 136 6.82 -13.30 4.97
N GLN A 137 7.43 -12.12 5.16
CA GLN A 137 7.47 -11.07 4.14
C GLN A 137 8.22 -11.52 2.88
N VAL A 138 9.36 -12.21 3.03
CA VAL A 138 10.15 -12.77 1.92
C VAL A 138 9.36 -13.80 1.13
N ILE A 139 8.76 -14.78 1.82
CA ILE A 139 7.95 -15.83 1.18
C ILE A 139 6.80 -15.21 0.40
N LEU A 140 6.08 -14.27 1.01
CA LEU A 140 4.97 -13.58 0.36
C LEU A 140 5.43 -12.73 -0.83
N ALA A 141 6.49 -11.94 -0.68
CA ALA A 141 7.04 -11.13 -1.77
C ALA A 141 7.44 -12.01 -2.96
N LEU A 142 8.14 -13.12 -2.71
CA LEU A 142 8.56 -14.04 -3.75
C LEU A 142 7.36 -14.65 -4.48
N ALA A 143 6.33 -15.09 -3.75
CA ALA A 143 5.11 -15.63 -4.35
C ALA A 143 4.39 -14.61 -5.24
N LEU A 144 4.29 -13.35 -4.78
CA LEU A 144 3.66 -12.27 -5.55
C LEU A 144 4.46 -11.92 -6.81
N LEU A 145 5.80 -11.84 -6.70
CA LEU A 145 6.68 -11.59 -7.84
C LEU A 145 6.60 -12.73 -8.86
N GLN A 146 6.44 -13.98 -8.42
CA GLN A 146 6.27 -15.13 -9.30
C GLN A 146 5.00 -15.03 -10.16
N ILE A 147 3.90 -14.54 -9.59
CA ILE A 147 2.63 -14.31 -10.31
C ILE A 147 2.85 -13.29 -11.44
N VAL A 148 3.61 -12.22 -11.17
CA VAL A 148 3.95 -11.19 -12.16
C VAL A 148 4.86 -11.76 -13.25
N TYR A 149 5.87 -12.54 -12.85
CA TYR A 149 6.88 -13.11 -13.74
C TYR A 149 6.30 -14.12 -14.74
N TRP A 150 5.26 -14.87 -14.36
CA TRP A 150 4.54 -15.79 -15.27
C TRP A 150 3.62 -15.11 -16.28
N GLN A 151 3.82 -13.81 -16.54
CA GLN A 151 3.14 -13.13 -17.64
C GLN A 151 3.94 -13.29 -18.94
N PRO A 152 3.26 -13.26 -20.10
CA PRO A 152 3.94 -13.23 -21.39
C PRO A 152 4.95 -12.08 -21.47
N ALA A 153 6.12 -12.35 -22.08
CA ALA A 153 7.24 -11.41 -22.11
C ALA A 153 6.95 -10.13 -22.93
N ASP A 154 5.92 -10.16 -23.78
CA ASP A 154 5.40 -9.00 -24.52
C ASP A 154 4.51 -8.08 -23.65
N VAL A 155 4.01 -8.60 -22.53
CA VAL A 155 3.19 -7.85 -21.57
C VAL A 155 4.06 -7.25 -20.47
N TRP A 156 5.01 -8.02 -19.95
CA TRP A 156 5.84 -7.59 -18.82
C TRP A 156 7.22 -8.25 -18.84
N GLN A 157 8.27 -7.48 -18.51
CA GLN A 157 9.64 -7.97 -18.48
C GLN A 157 10.36 -7.60 -17.17
N PRO A 158 11.26 -8.44 -16.64
CA PRO A 158 12.04 -8.17 -15.42
C PRO A 158 13.23 -7.23 -15.69
N VAL A 159 12.93 -6.08 -16.30
CA VAL A 159 13.90 -5.00 -16.54
C VAL A 159 13.74 -3.90 -15.49
N LEU A 160 14.84 -3.24 -15.19
CA LEU A 160 14.89 -2.02 -14.38
C LEU A 160 14.99 -0.82 -15.31
N ALA A 161 14.00 0.08 -15.25
CA ALA A 161 14.03 1.32 -16.01
C ALA A 161 14.83 2.38 -15.24
N ILE A 162 15.82 3.00 -15.89
CA ILE A 162 16.61 4.06 -15.27
C ILE A 162 15.91 5.40 -15.54
N PRO A 163 15.43 6.12 -14.49
CA PRO A 163 14.79 7.41 -14.67
C PRO A 163 15.79 8.42 -15.22
N PHE A 164 15.31 9.43 -15.96
CA PHE A 164 16.11 10.49 -16.60
C PHE A 164 17.03 10.05 -17.76
N PHE A 165 17.39 8.77 -17.85
CA PHE A 165 18.17 8.20 -18.95
C PHE A 165 17.27 7.45 -19.93
N LYS A 166 16.81 8.15 -20.97
CA LYS A 166 15.82 7.65 -21.94
C LYS A 166 16.24 6.32 -22.58
N GLY A 167 15.40 5.30 -22.46
CA GLY A 167 15.59 4.00 -23.11
C GLY A 167 16.59 3.05 -22.43
N TRP A 168 17.19 3.46 -21.30
CA TRP A 168 18.11 2.59 -20.56
C TRP A 168 17.33 1.59 -19.71
N LEU A 169 17.35 0.34 -20.17
CA LEU A 169 16.75 -0.81 -19.51
C LEU A 169 17.87 -1.75 -19.05
N LEU A 170 18.02 -1.90 -17.74
CA LEU A 170 18.99 -2.82 -17.17
C LEU A 170 18.33 -4.19 -16.99
N HIS A 171 18.89 -5.20 -17.67
CA HIS A 171 18.45 -6.59 -17.55
C HIS A 171 19.16 -7.24 -16.35
N LEU A 172 18.46 -7.37 -15.23
CA LEU A 172 19.01 -7.95 -14.00
C LEU A 172 18.94 -9.49 -13.97
N GLY A 173 18.24 -10.11 -14.92
CA GLY A 173 18.03 -11.56 -14.93
C GLY A 173 17.39 -12.04 -13.61
N ALA A 174 17.93 -13.12 -13.03
CA ALA A 174 17.45 -13.65 -11.75
C ALA A 174 17.63 -12.68 -10.56
N MET A 175 18.61 -11.76 -10.63
CA MET A 175 18.82 -10.75 -9.59
C MET A 175 17.66 -9.74 -9.51
N TRP A 176 16.81 -9.67 -10.52
CA TRP A 176 15.60 -8.86 -10.47
C TRP A 176 14.69 -9.25 -9.30
N PHE A 177 14.55 -10.55 -9.00
CA PHE A 177 13.73 -11.01 -7.86
C PHE A 177 14.27 -10.48 -6.54
N LEU A 178 15.59 -10.56 -6.34
CA LEU A 178 16.24 -10.06 -5.12
C LEU A 178 16.03 -8.55 -4.98
N PHE A 179 16.24 -7.81 -6.07
CA PHE A 179 16.04 -6.36 -6.10
C PHE A 179 14.59 -5.98 -5.81
N ALA A 180 13.62 -6.61 -6.49
CA ALA A 180 12.20 -6.33 -6.29
C ALA A 180 11.73 -6.69 -4.87
N MET A 181 12.22 -7.79 -4.29
CA MET A 181 11.96 -8.12 -2.89
C MET A 181 12.51 -7.05 -1.95
N LEU A 182 13.73 -6.55 -2.19
CA LEU A 182 14.31 -5.47 -1.41
C LEU A 182 13.44 -4.21 -1.48
N VAL A 183 12.95 -3.84 -2.66
CA VAL A 183 12.05 -2.69 -2.84
C VAL A 183 10.75 -2.86 -2.04
N ILE A 184 10.08 -4.02 -2.15
CA ILE A 184 8.79 -4.26 -1.50
C ILE A 184 8.94 -4.36 0.03
N ILE A 185 9.88 -5.19 0.50
CA ILE A 185 10.11 -5.44 1.92
C ILE A 185 10.72 -4.21 2.58
N GLY A 186 11.65 -3.53 1.90
CA GLY A 186 12.25 -2.29 2.35
C GLY A 186 11.19 -1.21 2.55
N ALA A 187 10.30 -1.00 1.58
CA ALA A 187 9.20 -0.04 1.70
C ALA A 187 8.23 -0.41 2.84
N SER A 188 7.86 -1.70 2.95
CA SER A 188 7.00 -2.20 4.02
C SER A 188 7.55 -1.89 5.42
N ASN A 189 8.84 -2.17 5.64
CA ASN A 189 9.47 -1.91 6.93
C ASN A 189 9.76 -0.42 7.14
N ALA A 190 10.12 0.33 6.10
CA ALA A 190 10.33 1.77 6.20
C ALA A 190 9.06 2.51 6.66
N VAL A 191 7.89 2.18 6.10
CA VAL A 191 6.61 2.74 6.55
C VAL A 191 6.27 2.33 7.98
N ASN A 192 6.59 1.08 8.39
CA ASN A 192 6.40 0.64 9.78
C ASN A 192 7.29 1.37 10.78
N LEU A 193 8.52 1.73 10.41
CA LEU A 193 9.42 2.52 11.25
C LEU A 193 8.90 3.97 11.43
N THR A 194 8.27 4.54 10.40
CA THR A 194 7.72 5.91 10.44
C THR A 194 6.38 6.03 11.17
N ASP A 195 5.66 4.93 11.42
CA ASP A 195 4.35 4.90 12.10
C ASP A 195 4.45 5.05 13.65
N GLY A 196 5.28 5.99 14.12
CA GLY A 196 5.50 6.29 15.54
C GLY A 196 4.72 7.50 16.08
N LEU A 197 4.24 8.36 15.18
CA LEU A 197 3.52 9.61 15.51
C LEU A 197 2.17 9.69 14.79
N ASP A 198 1.21 10.38 15.43
CA ASP A 198 -0.18 10.50 14.98
C ASP A 198 -0.23 11.16 13.60
N GLY A 199 -0.80 10.47 12.61
CA GLY A 199 -0.91 10.97 11.24
C GLY A 199 0.39 11.01 10.43
N LEU A 200 1.56 10.75 11.03
CA LEU A 200 2.86 10.93 10.37
C LEU A 200 3.04 9.97 9.19
N ALA A 201 2.73 8.69 9.36
CA ALA A 201 2.91 7.69 8.32
C ALA A 201 1.84 7.77 7.24
N ILE A 202 0.58 8.09 7.58
CA ILE A 202 -0.53 8.02 6.62
C ILE A 202 -0.59 9.23 5.66
N GLY A 203 -0.15 10.42 6.09
CA GLY A 203 -0.11 11.61 5.23
C GLY A 203 0.75 11.41 3.97
N PRO A 204 2.02 10.98 4.08
CA PRO A 204 2.86 10.71 2.92
C PRO A 204 2.37 9.53 2.06
N ILE A 205 1.59 8.58 2.61
CA ILE A 205 0.93 7.53 1.80
C ILE A 205 -0.07 8.15 0.82
N VAL A 206 -0.81 9.19 1.22
CA VAL A 206 -1.72 9.90 0.30
C VAL A 206 -0.95 10.50 -0.87
N MET A 207 0.18 11.14 -0.58
CA MET A 207 1.04 11.75 -1.61
C MET A 207 1.68 10.70 -2.52
N ALA A 208 2.20 9.61 -1.94
CA ALA A 208 2.78 8.50 -2.68
C ALA A 208 1.74 7.79 -3.56
N GLY A 209 0.53 7.57 -3.02
CA GLY A 209 -0.59 7.02 -3.77
C GLY A 209 -0.99 7.89 -4.96
N ALA A 210 -1.00 9.22 -4.79
CA ALA A 210 -1.26 10.15 -5.89
C ALA A 210 -0.16 10.09 -6.97
N ALA A 211 1.12 10.11 -6.56
CA ALA A 211 2.25 10.00 -7.47
C ALA A 211 2.22 8.68 -8.27
N PHE A 212 2.08 7.54 -7.59
CA PHE A 212 1.97 6.25 -8.26
C PHE A 212 0.69 6.09 -9.07
N GLY A 213 -0.42 6.73 -8.67
CA GLY A 213 -1.65 6.77 -9.45
C GLY A 213 -1.46 7.45 -10.81
N VAL A 214 -0.74 8.57 -10.84
CA VAL A 214 -0.35 9.26 -12.07
C VAL A 214 0.64 8.42 -12.89
N ILE A 215 1.67 7.88 -12.25
CA ILE A 215 2.66 7.01 -12.93
C ILE A 215 1.97 5.82 -13.59
N ALA A 216 1.11 5.10 -12.86
CA ALA A 216 0.34 3.97 -13.39
C ALA A 216 -0.52 4.36 -14.60
N TYR A 217 -1.15 5.54 -14.57
CA TYR A 217 -1.97 6.04 -15.67
C TYR A 217 -1.12 6.32 -16.91
N LEU A 218 0.03 6.97 -16.73
CA LEU A 218 0.94 7.34 -17.81
C LEU A 218 1.64 6.12 -18.42
N THR A 219 2.20 5.23 -17.61
CA THR A 219 2.87 4.02 -18.08
C THR A 219 1.90 3.03 -18.69
N GLY A 220 0.65 3.00 -18.23
CA GLY A 220 -0.43 2.19 -18.80
C GLY A 220 -0.98 2.70 -20.13
N ASN A 221 -0.72 3.95 -20.51
CA ASN A 221 -1.23 4.56 -21.74
C ASN A 221 -0.13 4.64 -22.80
N PHE A 222 -0.30 3.91 -23.91
CA PHE A 222 0.70 3.83 -24.98
C PHE A 222 1.11 5.20 -25.54
N ARG A 223 0.14 6.10 -25.78
CA ARG A 223 0.44 7.43 -26.33
C ARG A 223 1.21 8.31 -25.35
N ALA A 224 0.81 8.28 -24.09
CA ALA A 224 1.49 9.06 -23.05
C ALA A 224 2.90 8.52 -22.78
N ALA A 225 3.04 7.19 -22.71
CA ALA A 225 4.32 6.53 -22.50
C ALA A 225 5.31 6.82 -23.64
N ASP A 226 4.87 6.75 -24.91
CA ASP A 226 5.71 7.09 -26.06
C ASP A 226 6.09 8.58 -26.09
N TYR A 227 5.15 9.48 -25.77
CA TYR A 227 5.42 10.92 -25.72
C TYR A 227 6.45 11.27 -24.63
N LEU A 228 6.26 10.75 -23.41
CA LEU A 228 7.15 10.98 -22.27
C LEU A 228 8.44 10.15 -22.33
N LYS A 229 8.54 9.22 -23.28
CA LYS A 229 9.65 8.27 -23.44
C LYS A 229 9.90 7.46 -22.15
N ILE A 230 8.82 7.06 -21.50
CA ILE A 230 8.82 6.14 -20.36
C ILE A 230 8.41 4.73 -20.81
N LEU A 231 8.78 3.71 -20.04
CA LEU A 231 8.44 2.33 -20.36
C LEU A 231 6.92 2.13 -20.30
N ASN A 232 6.33 1.66 -21.40
CA ASN A 232 4.92 1.30 -21.43
C ASN A 232 4.71 -0.07 -20.77
N VAL A 233 3.85 -0.12 -19.76
CA VAL A 233 3.45 -1.36 -19.08
C VAL A 233 1.98 -1.60 -19.38
N ARG A 234 1.70 -2.51 -20.32
CA ARG A 234 0.34 -2.76 -20.81
C ARG A 234 -0.56 -3.24 -19.69
N GLY A 235 -1.62 -2.49 -19.40
CA GLY A 235 -2.56 -2.80 -18.33
C GLY A 235 -2.21 -2.20 -16.96
N ALA A 236 -1.05 -1.55 -16.80
CA ALA A 236 -0.72 -0.88 -15.54
C ALA A 236 -1.70 0.25 -15.16
N GLY A 237 -2.43 0.80 -16.12
CA GLY A 237 -3.43 1.86 -15.87
C GLY A 237 -4.54 1.47 -14.89
N GLU A 238 -4.87 0.18 -14.75
CA GLU A 238 -5.83 -0.28 -13.74
C GLU A 238 -5.31 -0.09 -12.30
N LEU A 239 -3.99 -0.01 -12.10
CA LEU A 239 -3.41 0.31 -10.80
C LEU A 239 -3.74 1.74 -10.36
N SER A 240 -4.07 2.65 -11.28
CA SER A 240 -4.58 3.98 -10.90
C SER A 240 -5.89 3.89 -10.12
N VAL A 241 -6.72 2.88 -10.39
CA VAL A 241 -7.97 2.65 -9.65
C VAL A 241 -7.66 2.17 -8.22
N PHE A 242 -6.71 1.25 -8.09
CA PHE A 242 -6.19 0.82 -6.79
C PHE A 242 -5.56 1.98 -6.01
N CYS A 243 -4.79 2.86 -6.66
CA CYS A 243 -4.25 4.07 -6.04
C CYS A 243 -5.37 5.03 -5.58
N GLY A 244 -6.46 5.16 -6.34
CA GLY A 244 -7.64 5.88 -5.89
C GLY A 244 -8.19 5.32 -4.58
N ALA A 245 -8.40 4.00 -4.51
CA ALA A 245 -8.83 3.33 -3.29
C ALA A 245 -7.85 3.51 -2.12
N LEU A 246 -6.55 3.41 -2.38
CA LEU A 246 -5.48 3.66 -1.41
C LEU A 246 -5.57 5.07 -0.81
N ILE A 247 -5.71 6.09 -1.66
CA ILE A 247 -5.84 7.49 -1.23
C ILE A 247 -7.11 7.68 -0.40
N GLY A 248 -8.25 7.17 -0.87
CA GLY A 248 -9.52 7.32 -0.17
C GLY A 248 -9.51 6.64 1.21
N ALA A 249 -8.95 5.44 1.30
CA ALA A 249 -8.80 4.71 2.55
C ALA A 249 -7.84 5.44 3.51
N ALA A 250 -6.72 5.97 3.00
CA ALA A 250 -5.74 6.72 3.77
C ALA A 250 -6.33 8.02 4.35
N ILE A 251 -7.05 8.80 3.54
CA ILE A 251 -7.76 10.00 4.00
C ILE A 251 -8.83 9.65 5.04
N GLY A 252 -9.61 8.59 4.79
CA GLY A 252 -10.64 8.16 5.72
C GLY A 252 -10.07 7.66 7.05
N PHE A 253 -8.91 7.00 7.03
CA PHE A 253 -8.22 6.60 8.25
C PHE A 253 -7.61 7.79 8.99
N LEU A 254 -7.05 8.76 8.25
CA LEU A 254 -6.48 9.98 8.82
C LEU A 254 -7.53 10.76 9.63
N TRP A 255 -8.81 10.71 9.26
CA TRP A 255 -9.90 11.29 10.06
C TRP A 255 -9.92 10.79 11.51
N PHE A 256 -9.58 9.51 11.75
CA PHE A 256 -9.54 8.91 13.08
C PHE A 256 -8.14 8.91 13.71
N ASN A 257 -7.10 9.23 12.93
CA ASN A 257 -5.70 9.14 13.34
C ASN A 257 -5.03 10.52 13.45
N CYS A 258 -5.68 11.60 13.03
CA CYS A 258 -5.20 12.95 13.26
C CYS A 258 -5.15 13.25 14.77
N HIS A 259 -4.16 14.03 15.19
CA HIS A 259 -3.97 14.33 16.61
C HIS A 259 -5.17 15.12 17.19
N PRO A 260 -5.73 14.68 18.34
CA PRO A 260 -5.39 13.48 19.12
C PRO A 260 -6.01 12.18 18.53
N ALA A 261 -5.19 11.15 18.31
CA ALA A 261 -5.64 9.93 17.60
C ALA A 261 -6.65 9.06 18.39
N GLU A 262 -7.73 8.65 17.72
CA GLU A 262 -8.73 7.71 18.24
C GLU A 262 -8.34 6.24 18.05
N VAL A 263 -7.45 5.96 17.10
CA VAL A 263 -6.92 4.62 16.80
C VAL A 263 -5.52 4.70 16.18
N PHE A 264 -4.64 3.77 16.54
CA PHE A 264 -3.33 3.60 15.91
C PHE A 264 -3.40 2.60 14.76
N MET A 265 -2.61 2.86 13.71
CA MET A 265 -2.58 2.04 12.51
C MET A 265 -2.09 0.62 12.84
N GLY A 266 -0.99 0.50 13.58
CA GLY A 266 -0.39 -0.78 13.94
C GLY A 266 0.32 -1.43 12.74
N ASP A 267 1.00 -2.55 12.99
CA ASP A 267 1.73 -3.27 11.94
C ASP A 267 0.79 -3.75 10.82
N ALA A 268 -0.47 -4.04 11.15
CA ALA A 268 -1.51 -4.39 10.17
C ALA A 268 -1.65 -3.37 9.03
N GLY A 269 -1.60 -2.07 9.34
CA GLY A 269 -1.73 -1.03 8.33
C GLY A 269 -0.39 -0.65 7.73
N SER A 270 0.63 -0.44 8.57
CA SER A 270 1.91 0.11 8.11
C SER A 270 2.63 -0.84 7.16
N LEU A 271 2.65 -2.15 7.47
CA LEU A 271 3.29 -3.14 6.61
C LEU A 271 2.56 -3.27 5.28
N ALA A 272 1.23 -3.24 5.31
CA ALA A 272 0.40 -3.33 4.12
C ALA A 272 0.55 -2.11 3.19
N LEU A 273 0.56 -0.90 3.76
CA LEU A 273 0.70 0.33 3.00
C LEU A 273 2.10 0.47 2.39
N GLY A 274 3.16 0.15 3.14
CA GLY A 274 4.52 0.13 2.60
C GLY A 274 4.70 -0.93 1.51
N ALA A 275 4.12 -2.13 1.68
CA ALA A 275 4.12 -3.14 0.63
C ALA A 275 3.30 -2.71 -0.59
N ALA A 276 2.21 -1.97 -0.41
CA ALA A 276 1.41 -1.42 -1.51
C ALA A 276 2.23 -0.47 -2.39
N ILE A 277 2.91 0.52 -1.80
CA ILE A 277 3.73 1.47 -2.56
C ILE A 277 4.96 0.79 -3.17
N GLY A 278 5.58 -0.16 -2.46
CA GLY A 278 6.69 -0.96 -2.99
C GLY A 278 6.25 -1.80 -4.19
N MET A 279 5.09 -2.46 -4.09
CA MET A 279 4.51 -3.23 -5.20
C MET A 279 4.12 -2.32 -6.37
N LEU A 280 3.51 -1.16 -6.12
CA LEU A 280 3.20 -0.18 -7.15
C LEU A 280 4.47 0.26 -7.91
N ALA A 281 5.58 0.51 -7.20
CA ALA A 281 6.84 0.87 -7.82
C ALA A 281 7.36 -0.25 -8.76
N VAL A 282 7.32 -1.50 -8.31
CA VAL A 282 7.74 -2.67 -9.11
C VAL A 282 6.83 -2.90 -10.32
N LEU A 283 5.52 -2.84 -10.13
CA LEU A 283 4.54 -3.09 -11.20
C LEU A 283 4.52 -1.99 -12.25
N THR A 284 4.81 -0.75 -11.86
CA THR A 284 4.86 0.41 -12.78
C THR A 284 6.25 0.70 -13.33
N LYS A 285 7.26 -0.11 -12.99
CA LYS A 285 8.66 0.07 -13.42
C LYS A 285 9.27 1.41 -12.98
N ALA A 286 8.83 1.85 -11.81
CA ALA A 286 9.21 3.09 -11.17
C ALA A 286 9.96 2.83 -9.85
N GLU A 287 10.69 1.71 -9.76
CA GLU A 287 11.41 1.27 -8.54
C GLU A 287 12.38 2.35 -8.05
N LEU A 288 13.13 2.97 -8.97
CA LEU A 288 14.10 4.02 -8.65
C LEU A 288 13.46 5.38 -8.34
N LEU A 289 12.16 5.55 -8.60
CA LEU A 289 11.43 6.74 -8.18
C LEU A 289 10.87 6.60 -6.76
N LEU A 290 10.79 5.39 -6.22
CA LEU A 290 10.27 5.14 -4.88
C LEU A 290 11.04 5.91 -3.79
N PRO A 291 12.39 5.99 -3.79
CA PRO A 291 13.10 6.78 -2.78
C PRO A 291 12.81 8.28 -2.84
N LEU A 292 12.45 8.81 -4.02
CA LEU A 292 12.05 10.21 -4.17
C LEU A 292 10.62 10.42 -3.69
N ILE A 293 9.70 9.54 -4.09
CA ILE A 293 8.27 9.61 -3.73
C ILE A 293 8.06 9.35 -2.24
N GLY A 294 8.76 8.36 -1.68
CA GLY A 294 8.71 7.95 -0.29
C GLY A 294 9.87 8.48 0.55
N GLY A 295 10.43 9.65 0.18
CA GLY A 295 11.67 10.18 0.77
C GLY A 295 11.66 10.24 2.30
N LEU A 296 10.52 10.59 2.91
CA LEU A 296 10.39 10.56 4.37
C LEU A 296 10.66 9.16 4.96
N TYR A 297 10.02 8.12 4.40
CA TYR A 297 10.21 6.75 4.86
C TYR A 297 11.65 6.28 4.70
N VAL A 298 12.30 6.69 3.61
CA VAL A 298 13.70 6.35 3.36
C VAL A 298 14.61 7.02 4.39
N VAL A 299 14.41 8.31 4.67
CA VAL A 299 15.21 9.03 5.66
C VAL A 299 15.04 8.42 7.05
N GLU A 300 13.82 8.07 7.46
CA GLU A 300 13.55 7.39 8.74
C GLU A 300 14.17 5.99 8.80
N ALA A 301 14.10 5.21 7.72
CA ALA A 301 14.75 3.90 7.69
C ALA A 301 16.28 4.01 7.77
N VAL A 302 16.86 4.98 7.06
CA VAL A 302 18.30 5.24 7.07
C VAL A 302 18.75 5.75 8.43
N SER A 303 17.98 6.61 9.10
CA SER A 303 18.32 7.12 10.44
C SER A 303 18.45 5.97 11.44
N VAL A 304 17.53 5.00 11.42
CA VAL A 304 17.58 3.80 12.26
C VAL A 304 18.77 2.91 11.91
N ILE A 305 19.07 2.70 10.62
CA ILE A 305 20.22 1.89 10.19
C ILE A 305 21.53 2.53 10.67
N VAL A 306 21.69 3.84 10.47
CA VAL A 306 22.89 4.59 10.90
C VAL A 306 23.03 4.53 12.42
N GLN A 307 21.92 4.71 13.15
CA GLN A 307 21.91 4.61 14.59
C GLN A 307 22.41 3.23 15.06
N VAL A 308 21.83 2.14 14.54
CA VAL A 308 22.24 0.76 14.92
C VAL A 308 23.69 0.45 14.52
N ALA A 309 24.16 0.95 13.38
CA ALA A 309 25.54 0.72 12.93
C ALA A 309 26.60 1.52 13.72
N SER A 310 26.19 2.62 14.38
CA SER A 310 27.06 3.47 15.18
C SER A 310 27.29 2.99 16.62
N PHE A 311 26.43 2.09 17.11
CA PHE A 311 26.56 1.40 18.40
C PHE A 311 27.38 0.11 18.27
#